data_AF-A0A968WM02-F1
#
_entry.id   AF-A0A968WM02-F1
#
_cell.length_a   1.000
_cell.length_b   1.000
_cell.length_c   1.000
_cell.angle_alpha   90.00
_cell.angle_beta   90.00
_cell.angle_gamma   90.00
#
_symmetry.space_group_name_H-M   'P 1'
#
loop_
_entity.id
_entity.type
_entity.pdbx_description
1 polymer ?
#
loop_
_entity_poly.entity_id
_entity_poly.type
_entity_poly.pdbx_seq_one_letter_code
_entity_poly.pdbx_strand_id
1 'polypeptide(L)'
;MPSIVSSVLCPLIKLWLRSQVEAVEDLEVKIQGANRQILQGQVPQAEVCGQGIVYQGLSLSNINLVAAGINLNIPQILQGQPLKLLEPIKVQLDLILEPQDLKQCLSSSIVTEALGYELTQPSSDPDMQSLLENLLHKLGDQFALQHLTVTDGKCYCQGVFIVAATE
;
A
#
# COMPACT_ATOMS: atom_id res chain seq x y z
N MET A 1 20.37 -17.08 -10.91
CA MET A 1 19.73 -18.21 -10.20
C MET A 1 18.67 -17.63 -9.29
N PRO A 2 17.39 -18.03 -9.38
CA PRO A 2 16.37 -17.53 -8.47
C PRO A 2 16.71 -18.00 -7.06
N SER A 3 16.93 -17.02 -6.18
CA SER A 3 17.27 -17.23 -4.79
C SER A 3 16.12 -17.89 -4.04
N ILE A 4 16.40 -18.82 -3.11
CA ILE A 4 15.41 -19.43 -2.19
C ILE A 4 14.50 -18.39 -1.52
N VAL A 5 15.08 -17.22 -1.27
CA VAL A 5 14.40 -16.01 -0.80
C VAL A 5 13.25 -15.61 -1.71
N SER A 6 13.48 -15.43 -3.01
CA SER A 6 12.43 -15.02 -3.96
C SER A 6 11.37 -16.11 -4.14
N SER A 7 11.75 -17.39 -4.07
CA SER A 7 10.80 -18.50 -4.26
C SER A 7 9.89 -18.77 -3.06
N VAL A 8 10.26 -18.32 -1.85
CA VAL A 8 9.48 -18.59 -0.62
C VAL A 8 8.94 -17.30 -0.01
N LEU A 9 9.74 -16.24 0.09
CA LEU A 9 9.32 -15.01 0.75
C LEU A 9 8.37 -14.17 -0.10
N CYS A 10 8.62 -14.03 -1.40
CA CYS A 10 7.69 -13.32 -2.28
C CYS A 10 6.27 -13.89 -2.23
N PRO A 11 6.04 -15.22 -2.36
CA PRO A 11 4.70 -15.77 -2.25
C PRO A 11 4.09 -15.66 -0.84
N LEU A 12 4.89 -15.76 0.23
CA LEU A 12 4.42 -15.55 1.61
C LEU A 12 3.98 -14.10 1.87
N ILE A 13 4.79 -13.13 1.46
CA ILE A 13 4.45 -11.70 1.57
C ILE A 13 3.22 -11.40 0.71
N LYS A 14 3.15 -11.95 -0.51
CA LYS A 14 1.98 -11.82 -1.39
C LYS A 14 0.73 -12.39 -0.74
N LEU A 15 0.82 -13.55 -0.08
CA LEU A 15 -0.31 -14.16 0.63
C LEU A 15 -0.74 -13.31 1.84
N TRP A 16 0.22 -12.80 2.62
CA TRP A 16 -0.05 -11.94 3.77
C TRP A 16 -0.72 -10.63 3.33
N LEU A 17 -0.18 -9.94 2.32
CA LEU A 17 -0.79 -8.73 1.76
C LEU A 17 -2.20 -9.01 1.21
N ARG A 18 -2.37 -10.12 0.51
CA ARG A 18 -3.68 -10.55 0.01
C ARG A 18 -4.70 -10.81 1.13
N SER A 19 -4.24 -11.19 2.33
CA SER A 19 -5.12 -11.34 3.49
C SER A 19 -5.52 -10.01 4.16
N GLN A 20 -4.80 -8.92 3.86
CA GLN A 20 -5.07 -7.58 4.41
C GLN A 20 -5.98 -6.74 3.51
N VAL A 21 -6.24 -7.19 2.27
CA VAL A 21 -7.07 -6.48 1.28
C VAL A 21 -8.30 -7.32 0.94
N GLU A 22 -9.40 -6.68 0.57
CA GLU A 22 -10.65 -7.37 0.23
C GLU A 22 -10.55 -8.05 -1.13
N ALA A 23 -9.94 -7.36 -2.10
CA ALA A 23 -9.65 -7.91 -3.42
C ALA A 23 -8.32 -7.37 -3.93
N VAL A 24 -7.67 -8.16 -4.79
CA VAL A 24 -6.49 -7.76 -5.55
C VAL A 24 -6.45 -8.58 -6.83
N GLU A 25 -6.38 -7.91 -7.98
CA GLU A 25 -6.28 -8.57 -9.27
C GLU A 25 -4.85 -9.10 -9.49
N ASP A 26 -3.88 -8.19 -9.43
CA ASP A 26 -2.47 -8.53 -9.54
C ASP A 26 -1.66 -7.94 -8.37
N LEU A 27 -0.67 -8.70 -7.91
CA LEU A 27 0.26 -8.28 -6.87
C LEU A 27 1.62 -8.87 -7.17
N GLU A 28 2.58 -8.02 -7.49
CA GLU A 28 3.97 -8.38 -7.71
C GLU A 28 4.81 -7.92 -6.52
N VAL A 29 5.64 -8.81 -5.98
CA VAL A 29 6.53 -8.49 -4.86
C VAL A 29 7.97 -8.73 -5.31
N LYS A 30 8.77 -7.67 -5.32
CA LYS A 30 10.20 -7.69 -5.65
C LYS A 30 10.99 -7.38 -4.40
N ILE A 31 11.99 -8.21 -4.13
CA ILE A 31 12.89 -8.02 -2.99
C ILE A 31 14.30 -7.91 -3.54
N GLN A 32 15.01 -6.85 -3.16
CA GLN A 32 16.39 -6.62 -3.53
C GLN A 32 17.29 -6.77 -2.30
N GLY A 33 18.34 -7.58 -2.45
CA GLY A 33 19.32 -7.80 -1.39
C GLY A 33 20.08 -9.10 -1.55
N ALA A 34 21.17 -9.25 -0.80
CA ALA A 34 21.92 -10.50 -0.79
C ALA A 34 21.12 -11.57 -0.03
N ASN A 35 21.07 -12.79 -0.58
CA ASN A 35 20.32 -13.91 0.01
C ASN A 35 20.62 -14.14 1.49
N ARG A 36 21.90 -14.03 1.85
CA ARG A 36 22.34 -14.20 3.24
C ARG A 36 21.76 -13.14 4.17
N GLN A 37 21.69 -11.88 3.74
CA GLN A 37 21.10 -10.79 4.53
C GLN A 37 19.60 -11.02 4.71
N ILE A 38 18.91 -11.39 3.63
CA ILE A 38 17.47 -11.62 3.68
C ILE A 38 17.12 -12.83 4.55
N LEU A 39 17.89 -13.92 4.46
CA LEU A 39 17.73 -15.07 5.35
C LEU A 39 18.00 -14.75 6.83
N GLN A 40 18.81 -13.73 7.11
CA GLN A 40 19.07 -13.23 8.46
C GLN A 40 17.97 -12.29 8.97
N GLY A 41 17.00 -11.92 8.13
CA GLY A 41 15.94 -10.99 8.47
C GLY A 41 16.11 -9.58 7.90
N GLN A 42 17.24 -9.27 7.27
CA GLN A 42 17.54 -7.93 6.75
C GLN A 42 17.22 -7.86 5.26
N VAL A 43 16.18 -7.10 4.93
CA VAL A 43 15.77 -6.83 3.55
C VAL A 43 16.14 -5.38 3.21
N PRO A 44 17.19 -5.15 2.40
CA PRO A 44 17.65 -3.81 2.05
C PRO A 44 16.56 -2.97 1.37
N GLN A 45 15.84 -3.57 0.43
CA GLN A 45 14.75 -2.91 -0.28
C GLN A 45 13.71 -3.94 -0.73
N ALA A 46 12.44 -3.59 -0.60
CA ALA A 46 11.33 -4.31 -1.20
C ALA A 46 10.42 -3.34 -1.95
N GLU A 47 9.89 -3.82 -3.06
CA GLU A 47 8.93 -3.13 -3.91
C GLU A 47 7.72 -4.04 -4.08
N VAL A 48 6.53 -3.49 -3.88
CA VAL A 48 5.26 -4.20 -4.04
C VAL A 48 4.42 -3.39 -5.02
N CYS A 49 4.18 -3.97 -6.19
CA CYS A 49 3.28 -3.41 -7.19
C CYS A 49 1.96 -4.16 -7.13
N GLY A 50 0.85 -3.44 -7.08
CA GLY A 50 -0.48 -4.05 -7.11
C GLY A 50 -1.37 -3.36 -8.13
N GLN A 51 -2.30 -4.14 -8.70
CA GLN A 51 -3.31 -3.66 -9.63
C GLN A 51 -4.69 -4.14 -9.20
N GLY A 52 -5.69 -3.28 -9.35
CA GLY A 52 -7.08 -3.56 -9.01
C GLY A 52 -7.25 -3.99 -7.55
N ILE A 53 -6.65 -3.25 -6.61
CA ILE A 53 -6.76 -3.55 -5.18
C ILE A 53 -8.01 -2.92 -4.62
N VAL A 54 -8.83 -3.67 -3.88
CA VAL A 54 -9.92 -3.12 -3.08
C VAL A 54 -9.54 -3.21 -1.60
N TYR A 55 -9.46 -2.07 -0.93
CA TYR A 55 -9.14 -1.98 0.50
C TYR A 55 -10.20 -1.16 1.23
N GLN A 56 -10.95 -1.78 2.14
CA GLN A 56 -12.02 -1.11 2.90
C GLN A 56 -13.03 -0.37 1.98
N GLY A 57 -13.37 -0.98 0.84
CA GLY A 57 -14.21 -0.36 -0.20
C GLY A 57 -13.51 0.69 -1.09
N LEU A 58 -12.22 0.98 -0.89
CA LEU A 58 -11.43 1.82 -1.78
C LEU A 58 -10.89 1.00 -2.95
N SER A 59 -11.43 1.24 -4.15
CA SER A 59 -10.91 0.67 -5.40
C SER A 59 -9.65 1.43 -5.84
N LEU A 60 -8.49 0.81 -5.69
CA LEU A 60 -7.18 1.32 -6.06
C LEU A 60 -6.73 0.68 -7.39
N SER A 61 -6.65 1.49 -8.46
CA SER A 61 -6.32 0.96 -9.79
C SER A 61 -4.89 0.43 -9.83
N ASN A 62 -3.91 1.26 -9.50
CA ASN A 62 -2.51 0.84 -9.38
C ASN A 62 -1.90 1.39 -8.10
N ILE A 63 -1.13 0.55 -7.43
CA ILE A 63 -0.36 0.91 -6.25
C ILE A 63 1.07 0.42 -6.42
N ASN A 64 2.03 1.25 -6.03
CA ASN A 64 3.41 0.87 -5.84
C ASN A 64 3.82 1.23 -4.42
N LEU A 65 4.39 0.27 -3.70
CA LEU A 65 4.89 0.45 -2.36
C LEU A 65 6.38 0.13 -2.35
N VAL A 66 7.20 1.11 -2.02
CA VAL A 66 8.65 0.93 -1.91
C VAL A 66 9.06 1.14 -0.47
N ALA A 67 9.76 0.16 0.09
CA ALA A 67 10.27 0.22 1.45
C ALA A 67 11.74 -0.20 1.48
N ALA A 68 12.50 0.39 2.41
CA ALA A 68 13.93 0.12 2.57
C ALA A 68 14.28 -0.13 4.03
N GLY A 69 15.33 -0.91 4.26
CA GLY A 69 15.82 -1.26 5.60
C GLY A 69 14.81 -2.06 6.41
N ILE A 70 14.16 -3.05 5.77
CA ILE A 70 13.09 -3.82 6.39
C ILE A 70 13.69 -4.96 7.22
N ASN A 71 13.34 -5.00 8.50
CA ASN A 71 13.75 -6.08 9.40
C ASN A 71 12.56 -7.01 9.70
N LEU A 72 12.69 -8.25 9.24
CA LEU A 72 11.67 -9.30 9.34
C LEU A 72 12.18 -10.48 10.17
N ASN A 73 11.27 -11.20 10.83
CA ASN A 73 11.59 -12.41 11.58
C ASN A 73 11.81 -13.66 10.69
N ILE A 74 12.53 -13.53 9.58
CA ILE A 74 12.73 -14.58 8.56
C ILE A 74 13.19 -15.93 9.15
N PRO A 75 14.15 -15.98 10.11
CA PRO A 75 14.54 -17.24 10.72
C PRO A 75 13.39 -17.97 11.45
N GLN A 76 12.45 -17.22 12.01
CA GLN A 76 11.27 -17.74 12.69
C GLN A 76 10.17 -18.14 11.69
N ILE A 77 10.03 -17.42 10.58
CA ILE A 77 9.12 -17.79 9.48
C ILE A 77 9.49 -19.15 8.91
N LEU A 78 10.80 -19.42 8.75
CA LEU A 78 11.30 -20.74 8.34
C LEU A 78 10.99 -21.85 9.36
N GLN A 79 10.67 -21.49 10.60
CA GLN A 79 10.23 -22.39 11.67
C GLN A 79 8.69 -22.47 11.79
N GLY A 80 7.95 -21.81 10.89
CA GLY A 80 6.49 -21.81 10.86
C GLY A 80 5.81 -20.70 11.65
N GLN A 81 6.56 -19.71 12.14
CA GLN A 81 5.97 -18.52 12.78
C GLN A 81 5.40 -17.55 11.74
N PRO A 82 4.38 -16.74 12.11
CA PRO A 82 3.86 -15.72 11.22
C PRO A 82 4.92 -14.66 10.89
N LEU A 83 4.75 -14.01 9.73
CA LEU A 83 5.56 -12.87 9.33
C LEU A 83 5.34 -11.72 10.31
N LYS A 84 6.43 -11.24 10.90
CA LYS A 84 6.46 -10.09 11.81
C LYS A 84 7.51 -9.10 11.38
N LEU A 85 7.11 -7.84 11.40
CA LEU A 85 7.96 -6.68 11.24
C LEU A 85 8.63 -6.40 12.58
N LEU A 86 9.95 -6.57 12.66
CA LEU A 86 10.71 -6.42 13.91
C LEU A 86 10.91 -4.95 14.28
N GLU A 87 10.98 -4.09 13.27
CA GLU A 87 11.20 -2.65 13.43
C GLU A 87 10.25 -1.88 12.51
N PRO A 88 9.80 -0.68 12.91
CA PRO A 88 8.94 0.13 12.07
C PRO A 88 9.65 0.52 10.78
N ILE A 89 8.96 0.39 9.65
CA ILE A 89 9.52 0.71 8.33
C ILE A 89 8.82 1.93 7.73
N LYS A 90 9.58 2.72 6.98
CA LYS A 90 9.04 3.78 6.14
C LYS A 90 8.70 3.18 4.78
N VAL A 91 7.44 3.31 4.38
CA VAL A 91 6.93 2.83 3.11
C VAL A 91 6.51 4.03 2.28
N GLN A 92 7.10 4.17 1.10
CA GLN A 92 6.70 5.12 0.10
C GLN A 92 5.57 4.52 -0.74
N LEU A 93 4.47 5.23 -0.84
CA LEU A 93 3.28 4.91 -1.60
C LEU A 93 3.25 5.77 -2.85
N ASP A 94 3.14 5.13 -4.01
CA ASP A 94 2.68 5.76 -5.24
C ASP A 94 1.37 5.08 -5.66
N LEU A 95 0.32 5.85 -5.84
CA LEU A 95 -1.02 5.36 -6.07
C LEU A 95 -1.64 6.12 -7.25
N ILE A 96 -2.24 5.37 -8.15
CA ILE A 96 -2.91 5.89 -9.34
C ILE A 96 -4.33 5.34 -9.33
N LEU A 97 -5.30 6.26 -9.39
CA LEU A 97 -6.72 5.94 -9.54
C LEU A 97 -7.18 6.37 -10.91
N GLU A 98 -7.75 5.43 -11.65
CA GLU A 98 -8.52 5.71 -12.85
C GLU A 98 -9.85 6.40 -12.48
N PRO A 99 -10.46 7.14 -13.41
CA PRO A 99 -11.64 7.96 -13.11
C PRO A 99 -12.84 7.17 -12.58
N GLN A 100 -12.97 5.90 -12.99
CA GLN A 100 -14.02 5.00 -12.52
C GLN A 100 -13.79 4.54 -11.08
N ASP A 101 -12.53 4.23 -10.74
CA ASP A 101 -12.13 3.72 -9.44
C ASP A 101 -12.11 4.85 -8.40
N LEU A 102 -11.76 6.06 -8.84
CA LEU A 102 -11.84 7.27 -8.04
C LEU A 102 -13.27 7.56 -7.58
N LYS A 103 -14.24 7.44 -8.50
CA LYS A 103 -15.67 7.61 -8.16
C LYS A 103 -16.13 6.55 -7.16
N GLN A 104 -15.70 5.30 -7.33
CA GLN A 104 -15.99 4.24 -6.36
C GLN A 104 -15.37 4.51 -5.00
N CYS A 105 -14.09 4.93 -4.96
CA CYS A 105 -13.41 5.36 -3.74
C CYS A 105 -14.17 6.47 -3.02
N LEU A 106 -14.62 7.50 -3.72
CA LEU A 106 -15.36 8.61 -3.12
C LEU A 106 -16.75 8.21 -2.60
N SER A 107 -17.34 7.16 -3.16
CA SER A 107 -18.60 6.56 -2.67
C SER A 107 -18.40 5.51 -1.57
N SER A 108 -17.16 5.21 -1.18
CA SER A 108 -16.88 4.20 -0.16
C SER A 108 -17.25 4.66 1.25
N SER A 109 -17.59 3.69 2.11
CA SER A 109 -18.00 3.96 3.49
C SER A 109 -16.91 4.70 4.29
N ILE A 110 -15.63 4.43 4.05
CA ILE A 110 -14.53 5.12 4.75
C ILE A 110 -14.47 6.61 4.41
N VAL A 111 -14.79 6.98 3.16
CA VAL A 111 -14.87 8.38 2.74
C VAL A 111 -16.10 9.05 3.35
N THR A 112 -17.25 8.37 3.33
CA THR A 112 -18.48 8.86 3.96
C THR A 112 -18.31 9.03 5.48
N GLU A 113 -17.62 8.12 6.16
CA GLU A 113 -17.29 8.22 7.58
C GLU A 113 -16.30 9.36 7.86
N ALA A 114 -15.28 9.52 7.01
CA ALA A 114 -14.29 10.58 7.16
C ALA A 114 -14.85 11.97 6.84
N LEU A 115 -15.74 12.11 5.87
CA LEU A 115 -16.35 13.40 5.48
C LEU A 115 -17.64 13.70 6.25
N GLY A 116 -18.37 12.68 6.71
CA GLY A 116 -19.65 12.81 7.42
C GLY A 116 -20.86 13.03 6.52
N TYR A 117 -20.69 12.94 5.19
CA TYR A 117 -21.76 13.08 4.21
C TYR A 117 -21.45 12.25 2.95
N GLU A 118 -22.49 11.76 2.28
CA GLU A 118 -22.35 11.08 0.98
C GLU A 118 -22.04 12.11 -0.11
N LEU A 119 -20.91 11.92 -0.80
CA LEU A 119 -20.57 12.72 -1.97
C LEU A 119 -21.46 12.33 -3.15
N THR A 120 -22.43 13.18 -3.46
CA THR A 120 -23.24 13.05 -4.68
C THR A 120 -22.43 13.60 -5.86
N GLN A 121 -21.57 12.74 -6.42
CA GLN A 121 -20.79 12.95 -7.66
C GLN A 121 -19.89 14.20 -7.67
N PRO A 122 -18.55 14.05 -7.54
CA PRO A 122 -17.68 15.18 -7.82
C PRO A 122 -17.84 15.62 -9.28
N SER A 123 -18.12 16.90 -9.49
CA SER A 123 -18.39 17.46 -10.82
C SER A 123 -17.13 17.97 -11.52
N SER A 124 -16.01 18.13 -10.79
CA SER A 124 -14.78 18.72 -11.31
C SER A 124 -13.52 18.11 -10.68
N ASP A 125 -12.45 17.99 -11.48
CA ASP A 125 -11.11 17.59 -11.03
C ASP A 125 -10.57 18.37 -9.81
N PRO A 126 -10.67 19.72 -9.73
CA PRO A 126 -10.18 20.47 -8.57
C PRO A 126 -10.97 20.20 -7.28
N ASP A 127 -12.27 19.91 -7.40
CA ASP A 127 -13.11 19.55 -6.24
C ASP A 127 -12.70 18.17 -5.71
N MET A 128 -12.42 17.21 -6.59
CA MET A 128 -11.91 15.88 -6.23
C MET A 128 -10.57 15.96 -5.52
N GLN A 129 -9.65 16.75 -6.06
CA GLN A 129 -8.34 16.98 -5.46
C GLN A 129 -8.49 17.51 -4.03
N SER A 130 -9.29 18.56 -3.84
CA SER A 130 -9.51 19.17 -2.53
C SER A 130 -10.14 18.21 -1.52
N LEU A 131 -11.05 17.34 -1.96
CA LEU A 131 -11.67 16.32 -1.11
C LEU A 131 -10.65 15.25 -0.67
N LEU A 132 -9.84 14.75 -1.61
CA LEU A 132 -8.81 13.76 -1.31
C LEU A 132 -7.73 14.33 -0.40
N GLU A 133 -7.30 15.57 -0.63
CA GLU A 133 -6.38 16.27 0.25
C GLU A 133 -6.95 16.37 1.68
N ASN A 134 -8.23 16.74 1.82
CA ASN A 134 -8.88 16.80 3.14
C ASN A 134 -8.98 15.41 3.81
N LEU A 135 -9.27 14.35 3.06
CA LEU A 135 -9.28 12.98 3.57
C LEU A 135 -7.90 12.53 4.06
N LEU A 136 -6.87 12.77 3.25
CA LEU A 136 -5.49 12.42 3.57
C LEU A 136 -4.96 13.25 4.73
N HIS A 137 -5.39 14.51 4.85
CA HIS A 137 -5.10 15.35 6.01
C HIS A 137 -5.80 14.84 7.29
N LYS A 138 -7.01 14.29 7.18
CA LYS A 138 -7.70 13.64 8.31
C LYS A 138 -7.04 12.32 8.75
N LEU A 139 -6.35 11.63 7.85
CA LEU A 139 -5.48 10.49 8.17
C LEU A 139 -4.15 10.92 8.84
N GLY A 140 -3.99 12.23 9.08
CA GLY A 140 -2.77 13.01 9.29
C GLY A 140 -1.91 12.76 10.53
N ASP A 141 -1.84 11.54 11.07
CA ASP A 141 -0.76 11.15 12.00
C ASP A 141 0.13 10.02 11.49
N GLN A 142 -0.35 9.20 10.55
CA GLN A 142 0.40 8.02 10.07
C GLN A 142 0.83 8.13 8.60
N PHE A 143 0.23 9.04 7.83
CA PHE A 143 0.46 9.21 6.40
C PHE A 143 0.91 10.64 6.08
N ALA A 144 2.14 10.79 5.58
CA ALA A 144 2.68 12.03 5.07
C ALA A 144 2.46 12.13 3.56
N LEU A 145 1.43 12.86 3.14
CA LEU A 145 1.17 13.16 1.74
C LEU A 145 2.32 14.02 1.18
N GLN A 146 2.97 13.56 0.11
CA GLN A 146 4.02 14.30 -0.58
C GLN A 146 3.50 15.02 -1.82
N HIS A 147 2.69 14.32 -2.62
CA HIS A 147 2.15 14.87 -3.85
C HIS A 147 0.74 14.33 -4.08
N LEU A 148 -0.19 15.21 -4.42
CA LEU A 148 -1.50 14.82 -4.93
C LEU A 148 -1.83 15.68 -6.13
N THR A 149 -2.20 15.03 -7.23
CA THR A 149 -2.65 15.71 -8.44
C THR A 149 -3.79 14.94 -9.06
N VAL A 150 -4.84 15.67 -9.41
CA VAL A 150 -5.94 15.13 -10.22
C VAL A 150 -5.85 15.76 -11.60
N THR A 151 -5.80 14.93 -12.64
CA THR A 151 -5.71 15.40 -14.03
C THR A 151 -6.44 14.44 -14.94
N ASP A 152 -7.37 14.96 -15.75
CA ASP A 152 -8.18 14.16 -16.69
C ASP A 152 -9.00 13.07 -15.96
N GLY A 153 -9.51 13.41 -14.78
CA GLY A 153 -10.19 12.48 -13.88
C GLY A 153 -9.31 11.38 -13.28
N LYS A 154 -8.00 11.33 -13.56
CA LYS A 154 -7.05 10.42 -12.91
C LYS A 154 -6.48 11.08 -11.67
N CYS A 155 -6.41 10.34 -10.57
CA CYS A 155 -5.76 10.82 -9.36
C CYS A 155 -4.40 10.15 -9.20
N TYR A 156 -3.36 10.95 -9.04
CA TYR A 156 -2.02 10.54 -8.68
C TYR A 156 -1.76 10.97 -7.24
N CYS A 157 -1.49 10.01 -6.37
CA CYS A 157 -1.20 10.25 -4.97
C CYS A 157 0.17 9.63 -4.65
N GLN A 158 1.04 10.42 -4.06
CA GLN A 158 2.33 9.99 -3.56
C GLN A 158 2.47 10.40 -2.10
N GLY A 159 2.86 9.47 -1.25
CA GLY A 159 3.07 9.76 0.15
C GLY A 159 3.97 8.75 0.83
N VAL A 160 4.27 8.98 2.09
CA VAL A 160 5.06 8.07 2.91
C VAL A 160 4.31 7.82 4.20
N PHE A 161 4.21 6.56 4.58
CA PHE A 161 3.66 6.16 5.87
C PHE A 161 4.62 5.26 6.63
N ILE A 162 4.44 5.21 7.94
CA ILE A 162 5.23 4.34 8.81
C ILE A 162 4.37 3.13 9.15
N VAL A 163 4.85 1.94 8.78
CA VAL A 163 4.26 0.69 9.25
C VAL A 163 4.92 0.34 10.56
N ALA A 164 4.13 0.29 11.63
CA ALA A 164 4.61 -0.09 12.95
C ALA A 164 5.10 -1.55 12.97
N ALA A 165 6.04 -1.85 13.89
CA ALA A 165 6.44 -3.21 14.17
C ALA A 165 5.23 -4.06 14.60
N THR A 166 5.19 -5.33 14.17
CA THR A 166 4.12 -6.27 14.51
C THR A 166 4.54 -7.06 15.74
N GLU A 167 3.76 -7.00 16.82
CA GLU A 167 4.04 -7.70 18.09
C GLU A 167 3.83 -9.22 18.03
#